data_AF-X1EQT2-F1
#
_entry.id   AF-X1EQT2-F1
#
_cell.length_a   1.000
_cell.length_b   1.000
_cell.length_c   1.000
_cell.angle_alpha   90.00
_cell.angle_beta   90.00
_cell.angle_gamma   90.00
#
_symmetry.space_group_name_H-M   'P 1'
#
loop_
_entity.id
_entity.type
_entity.pdbx_description
1 polymer ?
#
loop_
_entity_poly.entity_id
_entity_poly.type
_entity_poly.pdbx_seq_one_letter_code
_entity_poly.pdbx_strand_id
1 'polypeptide(L)'
;MTGIRRPDVDNEEVRVMHEVEGMSQRAIAKYYGVGHTTIYYRLHPEKLKEENKRKQLEHPEYTKQYRVANQEKIQECNKQWRLEHPKYSKEYNKKRRLEYPEFDKEYWQSDNGKACAKRYRQSDKGKALTRRINASRRKLGSIELNKPFDGSAFHHIDEEHGIHIPKELHRSIWHNRKTGEGMEEINEIAFGYITEDTFDRLMMG
;
A
#
# COMPACT_ATOMS: atom_id res chain seq x y z
N MET A 1 -43.40 5.21 3.34
CA MET A 1 -43.29 4.53 2.02
C MET A 1 -41.90 3.90 1.94
N THR A 2 -41.80 2.60 2.18
CA THR A 2 -40.57 1.84 1.97
C THR A 2 -40.32 1.76 0.47
N GLY A 3 -39.28 2.43 -0.04
CA GLY A 3 -38.93 2.37 -1.45
C GLY A 3 -38.62 0.93 -1.83
N ILE A 4 -39.49 0.30 -2.61
CA ILE A 4 -39.24 -1.02 -3.19
C ILE A 4 -37.96 -0.88 -4.00
N ARG A 5 -36.90 -1.58 -3.57
CA ARG A 5 -35.61 -1.62 -4.27
C ARG A 5 -35.90 -2.16 -5.66
N ARG A 6 -35.63 -1.38 -6.70
CA ARG A 6 -35.86 -1.81 -8.09
C ARG A 6 -35.06 -3.08 -8.32
N PRO A 7 -35.60 -4.07 -9.06
CA PRO A 7 -34.87 -5.29 -9.38
C PRO A 7 -33.55 -4.91 -10.08
N ASP A 8 -32.45 -5.53 -9.64
CA ASP A 8 -31.20 -5.50 -10.39
C ASP A 8 -31.46 -6.28 -11.68
N VAL A 9 -31.42 -5.56 -12.80
CA VAL A 9 -31.65 -6.13 -14.12
C VAL A 9 -30.33 -6.05 -14.85
N ASP A 10 -29.83 -7.21 -15.27
CA ASP A 10 -28.55 -7.37 -15.92
C ASP A 10 -28.58 -6.73 -17.32
N ASN A 11 -27.51 -6.01 -17.67
CA ASN A 11 -27.41 -5.34 -18.97
C ASN A 11 -27.29 -6.33 -20.13
N GLU A 12 -26.65 -7.48 -19.90
CA GLU A 12 -26.49 -8.56 -20.87
C GLU A 12 -27.82 -9.26 -21.14
N GLU A 13 -28.59 -9.53 -20.09
CA GLU A 13 -29.92 -10.14 -20.20
C GLU A 13 -30.88 -9.26 -21.01
N VAL A 14 -30.87 -7.95 -20.75
CA VAL A 14 -31.64 -6.96 -21.54
C VAL A 14 -31.20 -6.93 -23.00
N ARG A 15 -29.89 -7.06 -23.28
CA ARG A 15 -29.36 -7.12 -24.65
C ARG A 15 -29.84 -8.39 -25.36
N VAL A 16 -29.76 -9.54 -24.69
CA VAL A 16 -30.20 -10.83 -25.25
C VAL A 16 -31.69 -10.81 -25.58
N MET A 17 -32.56 -10.36 -24.66
CA MET A 17 -34.00 -10.27 -24.93
C MET A 17 -34.32 -9.35 -26.13
N HIS A 18 -33.56 -8.26 -26.29
CA HIS A 18 -33.81 -7.32 -27.39
C HIS A 18 -33.30 -7.84 -28.74
N GLU A 19 -32.05 -8.30 -28.78
CA GLU A 19 -31.36 -8.64 -30.04
C GLU A 19 -31.64 -10.08 -30.49
N VAL A 20 -31.76 -11.01 -29.56
CA VAL A 20 -31.92 -12.44 -29.85
C VAL A 20 -33.40 -12.83 -29.88
N GLU A 21 -34.17 -12.38 -28.90
CA GLU A 21 -35.60 -12.73 -28.79
C GLU A 21 -36.52 -11.74 -29.55
N GLY A 22 -35.95 -10.65 -30.09
CA GLY A 22 -36.68 -9.64 -30.83
C GLY A 22 -37.70 -8.87 -29.98
N MET A 23 -37.56 -8.89 -28.65
CA MET A 23 -38.50 -8.21 -27.77
C MET A 23 -38.33 -6.69 -27.89
N SER A 24 -39.46 -5.99 -28.06
CA SER A 24 -39.45 -4.53 -28.00
C SER A 24 -39.01 -4.03 -26.62
N GLN A 25 -38.36 -2.87 -26.57
CA GLN A 25 -37.97 -2.22 -25.30
C GLN A 25 -39.14 -2.07 -24.31
N ARG A 26 -40.37 -1.87 -24.82
CA ARG A 26 -41.60 -1.79 -24.00
C ARG A 26 -41.98 -3.14 -23.40
N ALA A 27 -41.82 -4.23 -24.16
CA ALA A 27 -42.07 -5.59 -23.66
C ALA A 27 -41.06 -5.97 -22.58
N ILE A 28 -39.77 -5.67 -22.80
CA ILE A 28 -38.71 -5.87 -21.81
C ILE A 28 -38.97 -5.04 -20.54
N ALA A 29 -39.35 -3.76 -20.71
CA ALA A 29 -39.69 -2.89 -19.58
C ALA A 29 -40.86 -3.43 -18.75
N LYS A 30 -41.91 -3.94 -19.41
CA LYS A 30 -43.05 -4.58 -18.76
C LYS A 30 -42.64 -5.87 -18.03
N TYR A 31 -41.76 -6.67 -18.62
CA TYR A 31 -41.25 -7.91 -18.04
C TYR A 31 -40.53 -7.66 -16.71
N TYR A 32 -39.61 -6.68 -16.67
CA TYR A 32 -38.87 -6.34 -15.44
C TYR A 32 -39.60 -5.38 -14.49
N GLY A 33 -40.79 -4.88 -14.86
CA GLY A 33 -41.49 -3.85 -14.08
C GLY A 33 -40.71 -2.54 -13.95
N VAL A 34 -39.96 -2.15 -14.98
CA VAL A 34 -39.16 -0.91 -15.01
C VAL A 34 -39.67 0.07 -16.08
N GLY A 35 -39.19 1.31 -16.04
CA GLY A 35 -39.53 2.30 -17.07
C GLY A 35 -38.86 1.98 -18.40
N HIS A 36 -39.54 2.24 -19.51
CA HIS A 36 -39.00 2.09 -20.87
C HIS A 36 -37.65 2.81 -21.05
N THR A 37 -37.53 4.03 -20.53
CA THR A 37 -36.29 4.81 -20.58
C THR A 37 -35.11 4.11 -19.90
N THR A 38 -35.37 3.30 -18.86
CA THR A 38 -34.34 2.48 -18.21
C THR A 38 -33.80 1.40 -19.16
N ILE A 39 -34.69 0.72 -19.89
CA ILE A 39 -34.28 -0.25 -20.92
C ILE A 39 -33.52 0.44 -22.05
N TYR A 40 -34.02 1.59 -22.52
CA TYR A 40 -33.37 2.38 -23.56
C TYR A 40 -31.91 2.73 -23.21
N TYR A 41 -31.64 3.26 -22.01
CA TYR A 41 -30.27 3.62 -21.63
C TYR A 41 -29.36 2.42 -21.36
N ARG A 42 -29.92 1.24 -21.05
CA ARG A 42 -29.13 0.01 -20.96
C ARG A 42 -28.69 -0.49 -22.33
N LEU A 43 -29.56 -0.40 -23.33
CA LEU A 43 -29.22 -0.71 -24.72
C LEU A 43 -28.33 0.37 -25.36
N HIS A 44 -28.39 1.60 -24.86
CA HIS A 44 -27.63 2.74 -25.38
C HIS A 44 -26.86 3.49 -24.28
N PRO A 45 -25.87 2.85 -23.63
CA PRO A 45 -25.14 3.45 -22.52
C PRO A 45 -24.36 4.70 -22.94
N GLU A 46 -23.91 4.77 -24.20
CA GLU A 46 -23.18 5.93 -24.73
C GLU A 46 -24.07 7.18 -24.82
N LYS A 47 -25.35 7.03 -25.18
CA LYS A 47 -26.30 8.16 -25.20
C LYS A 47 -26.56 8.71 -23.80
N LEU A 48 -26.66 7.84 -22.79
CA LEU A 48 -26.80 8.26 -21.40
C LEU A 48 -25.56 9.04 -20.95
N LYS A 49 -24.35 8.56 -21.30
CA LYS A 49 -23.10 9.26 -20.99
C LYS A 49 -23.05 10.64 -21.64
N GLU A 50 -23.43 10.74 -22.91
CA GLU A 50 -23.47 12.00 -23.66
C GLU A 50 -24.46 13.00 -23.04
N GLU A 51 -25.68 12.56 -22.73
CA GLU A 51 -26.69 13.42 -22.11
C GLU A 51 -26.27 13.89 -20.72
N ASN A 52 -25.68 12.99 -19.91
CA ASN A 52 -25.16 13.36 -18.59
C ASN A 52 -24.00 14.36 -18.71
N LYS A 53 -23.11 14.18 -19.69
CA LYS A 53 -22.04 15.13 -19.98
C LYS A 53 -22.61 16.49 -20.39
N ARG A 54 -23.62 16.52 -21.25
CA ARG A 54 -24.31 17.75 -21.66
C ARG A 54 -24.94 18.46 -20.47
N LYS A 55 -25.69 17.75 -19.62
CA LYS A 55 -26.30 18.31 -18.39
C LYS A 55 -25.26 18.88 -17.43
N GLN A 56 -24.11 18.22 -17.28
CA GLN A 56 -23.01 18.73 -16.46
C GLN A 56 -22.42 20.04 -17.01
N LEU A 57 -22.37 20.19 -18.34
CA LEU A 57 -21.91 21.41 -19.00
C LEU A 57 -22.94 22.54 -18.98
N GLU A 58 -24.22 22.22 -19.17
CA GLU A 58 -25.33 23.19 -19.15
C GLU A 58 -25.62 23.69 -17.72
N HIS A 59 -25.43 22.84 -16.72
CA HIS A 59 -25.78 23.14 -15.32
C HIS A 59 -24.64 22.80 -14.33
N PRO A 60 -23.48 23.48 -14.42
CA PRO A 60 -22.34 23.22 -13.56
C PRO A 60 -22.64 23.55 -12.09
N GLU A 61 -23.35 24.66 -11.83
CA GLU A 61 -23.69 25.09 -10.46
C GLU A 61 -24.66 24.12 -9.77
N TYR A 62 -25.67 23.64 -10.47
CA TYR A 62 -26.57 22.61 -9.95
C TYR A 62 -25.78 21.34 -9.58
N THR A 63 -24.89 20.89 -10.46
CA THR A 63 -24.06 19.70 -10.22
C THR A 63 -23.17 19.87 -8.98
N LYS A 64 -22.59 21.07 -8.82
CA LYS A 64 -21.76 21.41 -7.66
C LYS A 64 -22.59 21.41 -6.37
N GLN A 65 -23.74 22.09 -6.36
CA GLN A 65 -24.64 22.13 -5.21
C GLN A 65 -25.13 20.73 -4.83
N TYR A 66 -25.50 19.90 -5.81
CA TYR A 66 -25.91 18.53 -5.58
C TYR A 66 -24.81 17.70 -4.91
N ARG A 67 -23.55 17.82 -5.37
CA ARG A 67 -22.40 17.10 -4.78
C ARG A 67 -22.14 17.52 -3.34
N VAL A 68 -22.29 18.81 -3.03
CA VAL A 68 -22.15 19.34 -1.66
C VAL A 68 -23.29 18.80 -0.79
N ALA A 69 -24.54 18.95 -1.22
CA ALA A 69 -25.72 18.50 -0.47
C ALA A 69 -25.78 16.98 -0.25
N ASN A 70 -25.14 16.18 -1.12
CA ASN A 70 -25.15 14.72 -1.06
C ASN A 70 -23.77 14.11 -0.80
N GLN A 71 -22.84 14.89 -0.22
CA GLN A 71 -21.45 14.47 -0.04
C GLN A 71 -21.32 13.17 0.74
N GLU A 72 -22.04 13.03 1.87
CA GLU A 72 -22.01 11.83 2.72
C GLU A 72 -22.52 10.59 1.99
N LYS A 73 -23.65 10.72 1.28
CA LYS A 73 -24.24 9.63 0.50
C LYS A 73 -23.28 9.15 -0.59
N ILE A 74 -22.65 10.09 -1.31
CA ILE A 74 -21.65 9.77 -2.33
C ILE A 74 -20.46 9.04 -1.70
N GLN A 75 -19.97 9.50 -0.55
CA GLN A 75 -18.86 8.88 0.16
C GLN A 75 -19.19 7.45 0.61
N GLU A 76 -20.39 7.22 1.17
CA GLU A 76 -20.83 5.90 1.60
C GLU A 76 -21.02 4.95 0.42
N CYS A 77 -21.66 5.39 -0.66
CA CYS A 77 -21.75 4.59 -1.90
C CYS A 77 -20.36 4.21 -2.42
N ASN A 78 -19.42 5.17 -2.49
CA ASN A 78 -18.04 4.91 -2.93
C ASN A 78 -17.27 4.00 -1.97
N LYS A 79 -17.62 3.99 -0.69
CA LYS A 79 -17.02 3.10 0.31
C LYS A 79 -17.53 1.69 0.13
N GLN A 80 -18.85 1.49 0.03
CA GLN A 80 -19.46 0.19 -0.21
C GLN A 80 -18.94 -0.42 -1.52
N TRP A 81 -18.92 0.36 -2.59
CA TRP A 81 -18.40 -0.12 -3.87
C TRP A 81 -16.94 -0.59 -3.79
N ARG A 82 -16.08 0.12 -3.03
CA ARG A 82 -14.68 -0.29 -2.80
C ARG A 82 -14.56 -1.58 -1.98
N LEU A 83 -15.50 -1.84 -1.07
CA LEU A 83 -15.55 -3.08 -0.29
C LEU A 83 -15.99 -4.26 -1.16
N GLU A 84 -16.96 -4.04 -2.06
CA GLU A 84 -17.45 -5.05 -3.00
C GLU A 84 -16.45 -5.33 -4.14
N HIS A 85 -15.62 -4.34 -4.51
CA HIS A 85 -14.70 -4.42 -5.66
C HIS A 85 -13.23 -4.18 -5.29
N PRO A 86 -12.64 -4.95 -4.34
CA PRO A 86 -11.29 -4.70 -3.86
C PRO A 86 -10.21 -4.96 -4.93
N LYS A 87 -10.46 -5.89 -5.86
CA LYS A 87 -9.54 -6.19 -6.97
C LYS A 87 -9.50 -5.07 -7.99
N TYR A 88 -10.67 -4.51 -8.36
CA TYR A 88 -10.76 -3.42 -9.33
C TYR A 88 -9.89 -2.23 -8.92
N SER A 89 -9.99 -1.81 -7.65
CA SER A 89 -9.22 -0.66 -7.17
C SER A 89 -7.70 -0.90 -7.29
N LYS A 90 -7.24 -2.13 -7.07
CA LYS A 90 -5.81 -2.49 -7.22
C LYS A 90 -5.39 -2.49 -8.69
N GLU A 91 -6.19 -3.10 -9.56
CA GLU A 91 -5.91 -3.19 -11.00
C GLU A 91 -5.94 -1.83 -11.68
N TYR A 92 -6.95 -1.01 -11.36
CA TYR A 92 -7.06 0.36 -11.84
C TYR A 92 -5.83 1.20 -11.45
N ASN A 93 -5.41 1.16 -10.18
CA ASN A 93 -4.22 1.87 -9.74
C ASN A 93 -2.94 1.34 -10.39
N LYS A 94 -2.84 0.03 -10.62
CA LYS A 94 -1.71 -0.58 -11.35
C LYS A 94 -1.67 -0.08 -12.79
N LYS A 95 -2.80 -0.13 -13.50
CA LYS A 95 -2.93 0.33 -14.88
C LYS A 95 -2.59 1.83 -15.00
N ARG A 96 -3.14 2.66 -14.13
CA ARG A 96 -2.87 4.11 -14.09
C ARG A 96 -1.37 4.42 -13.91
N ARG A 97 -0.68 3.70 -13.01
CA ARG A 97 0.77 3.84 -12.80
C ARG A 97 1.60 3.50 -14.04
N LEU A 98 1.15 2.50 -14.80
CA LEU A 98 1.81 2.06 -16.02
C LEU A 98 1.55 3.02 -17.19
N GLU A 99 0.31 3.51 -17.31
CA GLU A 99 -0.09 4.42 -18.38
C GLU A 99 0.45 5.85 -18.17
N TYR A 100 0.56 6.29 -16.92
CA TYR A 100 0.93 7.67 -16.57
C TYR A 100 2.03 7.74 -15.52
N PRO A 101 3.23 7.19 -15.78
CA PRO A 101 4.32 7.17 -14.79
C PRO A 101 4.80 8.59 -14.43
N GLU A 102 4.78 9.53 -15.38
CA GLU A 102 5.18 10.92 -15.14
C GLU A 102 4.20 11.67 -14.23
N PHE A 103 2.90 11.39 -14.35
CA PHE A 103 1.89 11.98 -13.47
C PHE A 103 2.15 11.61 -12.01
N ASP A 104 2.45 10.34 -11.72
CA ASP A 104 2.73 9.93 -10.35
C ASP A 104 4.04 10.57 -9.84
N LYS A 105 5.08 10.67 -10.69
CA LYS A 105 6.33 11.37 -10.32
C LYS A 105 6.09 12.85 -9.97
N GLU A 106 5.38 13.57 -10.84
CA GLU A 106 5.03 14.98 -10.65
C GLU A 106 4.20 15.15 -9.38
N TYR A 107 3.18 14.31 -9.19
CA TYR A 107 2.36 14.34 -7.98
C TYR A 107 3.19 14.13 -6.71
N TRP A 108 4.12 13.18 -6.68
CA TRP A 108 4.98 12.95 -5.51
C TRP A 108 5.95 14.11 -5.23
N GLN A 109 6.35 14.85 -6.26
CA GLN A 109 7.19 16.04 -6.13
C GLN A 109 6.38 17.30 -5.76
N SER A 110 5.08 17.33 -6.05
CA SER A 110 4.19 18.42 -5.68
C SER A 110 4.08 18.60 -4.15
N ASP A 111 3.71 19.82 -3.73
CA ASP A 111 3.50 20.12 -2.31
C ASP A 111 2.40 19.26 -1.69
N ASN A 112 1.35 18.95 -2.46
CA ASN A 112 0.27 18.07 -2.03
C ASN A 112 0.75 16.64 -1.78
N GLY A 113 1.58 16.11 -2.69
CA GLY A 113 2.19 14.78 -2.53
C GLY A 113 3.09 14.72 -1.31
N LYS A 114 3.99 15.70 -1.15
CA LYS A 114 4.87 15.84 0.01
C LYS A 114 4.09 15.97 1.32
N ALA A 115 3.06 16.80 1.35
CA ALA A 115 2.19 16.99 2.52
C ALA A 115 1.42 15.70 2.87
N CYS A 116 0.93 14.98 1.86
CA CYS A 116 0.31 13.66 2.04
C CYS A 116 1.32 12.66 2.64
N ALA A 117 2.53 12.58 2.10
CA ALA A 117 3.59 11.71 2.60
C ALA A 117 3.95 12.04 4.06
N LYS A 118 4.09 13.33 4.39
CA LYS A 118 4.38 13.81 5.74
C LYS A 118 3.28 13.41 6.73
N ARG A 119 2.01 13.68 6.39
CA ARG A 119 0.84 13.28 7.20
C ARG A 119 0.81 11.77 7.43
N TYR A 120 1.04 10.97 6.39
CA TYR A 120 1.09 9.52 6.53
C TYR A 120 2.22 9.06 7.46
N ARG A 121 3.45 9.59 7.30
CA ARG A 121 4.58 9.27 8.20
C ARG A 121 4.31 9.63 9.66
N GLN A 122 3.56 10.70 9.90
CA GLN A 122 3.19 11.15 11.24
C GLN A 122 2.03 10.35 11.86
N SER A 123 1.21 9.69 11.04
CA SER A 123 0.12 8.82 11.52
C SER A 123 0.64 7.58 12.26
N ASP A 124 -0.21 6.98 13.11
CA ASP A 124 0.16 5.78 13.88
C ASP A 124 0.53 4.60 12.97
N LYS A 125 -0.19 4.43 11.85
CA LYS A 125 0.12 3.41 10.84
C LYS A 125 1.49 3.64 10.20
N GLY A 126 1.81 4.89 9.87
CA GLY A 126 3.11 5.26 9.31
C GLY A 126 4.24 5.03 10.30
N LYS A 127 4.09 5.49 11.55
CA LYS A 127 5.05 5.27 12.64
C LYS A 127 5.27 3.78 12.91
N ALA A 128 4.20 2.98 12.97
CA ALA A 128 4.28 1.54 13.15
C ALA A 128 5.04 0.83 12.02
N LEU A 129 4.78 1.23 10.76
CA LEU A 129 5.53 0.73 9.60
C LEU A 129 7.01 1.11 9.70
N THR A 130 7.34 2.36 10.04
CA THR A 130 8.72 2.82 10.23
C THR A 130 9.42 2.04 11.34
N ARG A 131 8.76 1.80 12.48
CA ARG A 131 9.31 0.96 13.56
C ARG A 131 9.59 -0.46 13.06
N ARG A 132 8.66 -1.06 12.31
CA ARG A 132 8.85 -2.40 11.72
C ARG A 132 10.04 -2.43 10.76
N ILE A 133 10.13 -1.48 9.82
CA ILE A 133 11.24 -1.39 8.88
C ILE A 133 12.55 -1.19 9.63
N ASN A 134 12.59 -0.31 10.63
CA ASN A 134 13.79 -0.09 11.44
C ASN A 134 14.16 -1.33 12.24
N ALA A 135 13.19 -2.05 12.80
CA ALA A 135 13.42 -3.32 13.48
C ALA A 135 13.96 -4.39 12.50
N SER A 136 13.38 -4.50 11.29
CA SER A 136 13.88 -5.41 10.26
C SER A 136 15.28 -5.03 9.76
N ARG A 137 15.60 -3.74 9.66
CA ARG A 137 16.95 -3.25 9.36
C ARG A 137 17.93 -3.47 10.51
N ARG A 138 17.41 -3.59 11.73
CA ARG A 138 18.13 -4.00 12.93
C ARG A 138 18.05 -5.52 13.16
N LYS A 139 17.72 -6.34 12.14
CA LYS A 139 18.03 -7.78 12.15
C LYS A 139 19.55 -7.95 12.15
N LEU A 140 20.13 -7.54 13.25
CA LEU A 140 21.42 -7.93 13.72
C LEU A 140 21.04 -9.14 14.54
N GLY A 141 21.25 -10.32 13.98
CA GLY A 141 21.19 -11.51 14.79
C GLY A 141 22.13 -11.29 15.98
N SER A 142 21.69 -11.81 17.12
CA SER A 142 22.40 -11.72 18.38
C SER A 142 22.88 -13.12 18.77
N ILE A 143 23.45 -13.85 17.80
CA ILE A 143 24.14 -15.10 18.14
C ILE A 143 25.46 -14.69 18.79
N GLU A 144 25.42 -14.61 20.11
CA GLU A 144 26.59 -14.30 20.93
C GLU A 144 27.56 -15.49 20.92
N LEU A 145 28.79 -15.26 20.47
CA LEU A 145 29.83 -16.31 20.42
C LEU A 145 30.51 -16.54 21.78
N ASN A 146 30.46 -15.56 22.69
CA ASN A 146 30.96 -15.66 24.06
C ASN A 146 30.07 -14.85 25.01
N LYS A 147 30.21 -15.09 26.32
CA LYS A 147 29.45 -14.37 27.34
C LYS A 147 29.98 -12.94 27.53
N PRO A 148 29.11 -11.96 27.79
CA PRO A 148 29.55 -10.62 28.19
C PRO A 148 30.35 -10.66 29.49
N PHE A 149 31.35 -9.78 29.59
CA PHE A 149 32.18 -9.57 30.78
C PHE A 149 32.36 -8.07 31.07
N ASP A 150 32.83 -7.73 32.28
CA ASP A 150 33.03 -6.33 32.65
C ASP A 150 34.08 -5.65 31.76
N GLY A 151 33.80 -4.42 31.32
CA GLY A 151 34.64 -3.74 30.34
C GLY A 151 34.51 -4.21 28.88
N SER A 152 33.63 -5.18 28.56
CA SER A 152 33.42 -5.62 27.17
C SER A 152 32.51 -4.68 26.35
N ALA A 153 32.63 -4.78 25.02
CA ALA A 153 31.74 -4.19 24.02
C ALA A 153 31.32 -5.28 23.02
N PHE A 154 30.07 -5.22 22.53
CA PHE A 154 29.55 -6.18 21.56
C PHE A 154 29.96 -5.78 20.13
N HIS A 155 30.87 -6.54 19.56
CA HIS A 155 31.35 -6.43 18.19
C HIS A 155 30.52 -7.32 17.28
N HIS A 156 30.04 -6.81 16.14
CA HIS A 156 29.34 -7.65 15.16
C HIS A 156 30.35 -8.18 14.16
N ILE A 157 30.38 -9.49 13.96
CA ILE A 157 31.27 -10.12 12.98
C ILE A 157 30.59 -10.13 11.61
N ASP A 158 29.29 -10.46 11.60
CA ASP A 158 28.44 -10.48 10.41
C ASP A 158 27.00 -9.99 10.74
N GLU A 159 26.02 -10.36 9.91
CA GLU A 159 24.61 -9.98 10.13
C GLU A 159 23.96 -10.73 11.29
N GLU A 160 24.50 -11.88 11.72
CA GLU A 160 23.88 -12.79 12.69
C GLU A 160 24.70 -13.02 13.96
N HIS A 161 26.02 -12.91 13.88
CA HIS A 161 26.96 -13.24 14.95
C HIS A 161 27.62 -11.99 15.53
N GLY A 162 27.86 -12.04 16.84
CA GLY A 162 28.70 -11.07 17.50
C GLY A 162 29.44 -11.63 18.69
N ILE A 163 30.46 -10.90 19.08
CA ILE A 163 31.44 -11.29 20.09
C ILE A 163 31.61 -10.14 21.09
N HIS A 164 31.67 -10.46 22.37
CA HIS A 164 32.10 -9.55 23.41
C HIS A 164 33.64 -9.51 23.47
N ILE A 165 34.22 -8.34 23.19
CA ILE A 165 35.67 -8.06 23.26
C ILE A 165 35.94 -6.86 24.18
N PRO A 166 37.17 -6.65 24.70
CA PRO A 166 37.48 -5.47 25.50
C PRO A 166 37.17 -4.16 24.77
N LYS A 167 36.67 -3.15 25.50
CA LYS A 167 36.33 -1.84 24.93
C LYS A 167 37.52 -1.16 24.27
N GLU A 168 38.74 -1.34 24.78
CA GLU A 168 39.95 -0.80 24.14
C GLU A 168 40.18 -1.44 22.78
N LEU A 169 40.02 -2.77 22.68
CA LEU A 169 40.20 -3.54 21.45
C LEU A 169 39.14 -3.16 20.40
N HIS A 170 37.87 -3.03 20.80
CA HIS A 170 36.81 -2.57 19.87
C HIS A 170 37.06 -1.15 19.33
N ARG A 171 37.85 -0.32 20.02
CA ARG A 171 38.16 1.05 19.63
C ARG A 171 39.49 1.21 18.90
N SER A 172 40.30 0.16 18.79
CA SER A 172 41.64 0.23 18.18
C SER A 172 41.57 0.48 16.67
N ILE A 173 40.55 -0.08 16.01
CA ILE A 173 40.34 0.04 14.57
C ILE A 173 39.00 0.71 14.32
N TRP A 174 39.01 1.80 13.56
CA TRP A 174 37.78 2.37 13.03
C TRP A 174 37.17 1.41 12.02
N HIS A 175 35.93 0.98 12.25
CA HIS A 175 35.26 0.01 11.39
C HIS A 175 33.77 0.35 11.23
N ASN A 176 33.20 -0.11 10.11
CA ASN A 176 31.79 0.10 9.78
C ASN A 176 31.18 -1.14 9.16
N ARG A 177 30.33 -1.85 9.93
CA ARG A 177 29.66 -3.07 9.47
C ARG A 177 28.87 -2.90 8.17
N LYS A 178 28.33 -1.70 7.90
CA LYS A 178 27.49 -1.48 6.71
C LYS A 178 28.33 -1.36 5.43
N THR A 179 29.50 -0.73 5.50
CA THR A 179 30.40 -0.56 4.35
C THR A 179 31.42 -1.68 4.25
N GLY A 180 31.66 -2.42 5.34
CA GLY A 180 32.71 -3.44 5.44
C GLY A 180 34.09 -2.84 5.75
N GLU A 181 34.24 -1.51 5.75
CA GLU A 181 35.52 -0.85 5.99
C GLU A 181 36.02 -1.18 7.41
N GLY A 182 37.30 -1.58 7.50
CA GLY A 182 37.95 -1.94 8.76
C GLY A 182 37.42 -3.20 9.44
N MET A 183 36.42 -3.89 8.86
CA MET A 183 35.78 -5.06 9.48
C MET A 183 36.68 -6.29 9.49
N GLU A 184 37.45 -6.52 8.42
CA GLU A 184 38.36 -7.67 8.33
C GLU A 184 39.44 -7.60 9.42
N GLU A 185 40.11 -6.46 9.55
CA GLU A 185 41.17 -6.22 10.52
C GLU A 185 40.65 -6.35 11.96
N ILE A 186 39.51 -5.73 12.31
CA ILE A 186 38.96 -5.86 13.66
C ILE A 186 38.42 -7.27 13.93
N ASN A 187 37.89 -7.97 12.92
CA ASN A 187 37.43 -9.35 13.08
C ASN A 187 38.62 -10.28 13.39
N GLU A 188 39.76 -10.10 12.72
CA GLU A 188 40.98 -10.86 12.99
C GLU A 188 41.44 -10.68 14.44
N ILE A 189 41.51 -9.44 14.93
CA ILE A 189 41.89 -9.15 16.33
C ILE A 189 40.83 -9.72 17.31
N ALA A 190 39.54 -9.60 16.99
CA ALA A 190 38.46 -10.10 17.82
C ALA A 190 38.50 -11.63 17.95
N PHE A 191 38.77 -12.35 16.86
CA PHE A 191 38.94 -13.81 16.89
C PHE A 191 40.21 -14.23 17.65
N GLY A 192 41.33 -13.52 17.44
CA GLY A 192 42.57 -13.74 18.17
C GLY A 192 42.38 -13.69 19.69
N TYR A 193 41.62 -12.69 20.17
CA TYR A 193 41.28 -12.53 21.58
C TYR A 193 40.54 -13.74 22.17
N ILE A 194 39.56 -14.33 21.46
CA ILE A 194 38.90 -15.55 21.96
C ILE A 194 39.90 -16.69 22.03
N THR A 195 40.66 -16.90 20.95
CA THR A 195 41.53 -18.08 20.85
C THR A 195 42.61 -18.08 21.93
N GLU A 196 43.19 -16.92 22.25
CA GLU A 196 44.19 -16.80 23.31
C GLU A 196 43.59 -16.95 24.71
N ASP A 197 42.46 -16.29 25.02
CA ASP A 197 41.77 -16.42 26.32
C ASP A 197 41.29 -17.86 26.58
N THR A 198 40.86 -18.59 25.53
CA THR A 198 40.51 -20.01 25.67
C THR A 198 41.72 -20.89 25.97
N PHE A 199 42.89 -20.57 25.43
CA PHE A 199 44.10 -21.34 25.65
C PHE A 199 44.60 -21.20 27.10
N ASP A 200 44.64 -19.98 27.62
CA ASP A 200 45.07 -19.72 29.01
C ASP A 200 44.14 -20.37 30.04
N ARG A 201 42.82 -20.36 29.81
CA ARG A 201 41.85 -21.01 30.71
C ARG A 201 41.92 -22.53 30.69
N LEU A 202 42.26 -23.14 29.56
CA LEU A 202 42.42 -24.60 29.44
C LEU A 202 43.74 -25.10 30.03
N MET A 203 44.78 -24.26 30.06
CA MET A 203 46.11 -24.65 30.53
C MET A 203 46.40 -24.27 31.99
N MET A 204 45.63 -23.35 32.59
CA MET A 204 45.83 -22.90 33.97
C MET A 204 44.69 -23.26 34.95
N GLY A 205 43.71 -24.05 34.52
CA GLY A 205 42.64 -24.60 35.36
C GLY A 205 42.72 -26.12 35.46
#